data_AF-A0A451AKB7-F1
#
_entry.id   AF-A0A451AKB7-F1
#
_cell.length_a   1.000
_cell.length_b   1.000
_cell.length_c   1.000
_cell.angle_alpha   90.00
_cell.angle_beta   90.00
_cell.angle_gamma   90.00
#
_symmetry.space_group_name_H-M   'P 1'
#
loop_
_entity.id
_entity.type
_entity.pdbx_description
1 polymer ?
#
loop_
_entity_poly.entity_id
_entity_poly.type
_entity_poly.pdbx_seq_one_letter_code
_entity_poly.pdbx_strand_id
1 'polypeptide(L)'
;MSAITYEEVLTLFRETDRRFKETERLLKEQSMETDQRFKETDRLLKEQSMEADRRMKETDRQLSGLGQQIGGLGEKFGYFTEGLALPSMERILAERFGMTFILPRAQIRKNGKTMEIDVLAYANDDINLVIAVEVKSRVKMGAIKQLRKLITRFRELSPEHRDKGMIGILTGVHWEREVAEKARKVGFLTASIQDGIFEITTPEDFEARGW
;
A
#
# COMPACT_ATOMS: atom_id res chain seq x y z
N MET A 1 47.58 -80.47 29.29
CA MET A 1 46.53 -79.72 28.58
C MET A 1 45.41 -80.69 28.29
N SER A 2 44.19 -80.45 28.80
CA SER A 2 43.05 -81.32 28.50
C SER A 2 42.69 -81.22 27.02
N ALA A 3 42.57 -82.35 26.33
CA ALA A 3 42.16 -82.39 24.92
C ALA A 3 40.64 -82.26 24.85
N ILE A 4 40.15 -81.26 24.11
CA ILE A 4 38.73 -81.08 23.85
C ILE A 4 38.19 -82.30 23.10
N THR A 5 37.05 -82.80 23.55
CA THR A 5 36.35 -83.95 22.97
C THR A 5 35.39 -83.51 21.86
N TYR A 6 35.10 -84.43 20.93
CA TYR A 6 34.13 -84.20 19.85
C TYR A 6 32.73 -83.82 20.35
N GLU A 7 32.31 -84.36 21.49
CA GLU A 7 31.02 -84.07 22.13
C GLU A 7 30.94 -82.64 22.67
N GLU A 8 32.03 -82.12 23.25
CA GLU A 8 32.14 -80.73 23.69
C GLU A 8 32.05 -79.75 22.50
N VAL A 9 32.66 -80.08 21.36
CA VAL A 9 32.56 -79.28 20.11
C VAL A 9 31.13 -79.27 19.57
N LEU A 10 30.45 -80.42 19.51
CA LEU A 10 29.05 -80.50 19.06
C LEU A 10 28.09 -79.72 19.98
N THR A 11 28.35 -79.73 21.28
CA THR A 11 27.57 -78.99 22.27
C THR A 11 27.71 -77.48 22.06
N LEU A 12 28.95 -77.00 21.86
CA LEU A 12 29.24 -75.61 21.50
C LEU A 12 28.56 -75.17 20.20
N PHE A 13 28.54 -76.03 19.18
CA PHE A 13 27.84 -75.75 17.92
C PHE A 13 26.32 -75.60 18.10
N ARG A 14 25.67 -76.49 18.88
CA ARG A 14 24.24 -76.39 19.18
C ARG A 14 23.90 -75.16 19.99
N GLU A 15 24.76 -74.79 20.93
CA GLU A 15 24.59 -73.58 21.73
C GLU A 15 24.75 -72.33 20.87
N THR A 16 25.72 -72.34 19.95
CA THR A 16 25.94 -71.25 18.98
C THR A 16 24.75 -71.10 18.03
N ASP A 17 24.21 -72.20 17.47
CA ASP A 17 23.02 -72.17 16.62
C ASP A 17 21.79 -71.63 17.36
N ARG A 18 21.60 -72.00 18.64
CA ARG A 18 20.56 -71.42 19.49
C ARG A 18 20.73 -69.92 19.69
N ARG A 19 21.94 -69.47 20.06
CA ARG A 19 22.24 -68.04 20.24
C ARG A 19 22.06 -67.25 18.94
N PHE A 20 22.40 -67.85 17.79
CA PHE A 20 22.24 -67.23 16.48
C PHE A 20 20.75 -67.04 16.13
N LYS A 21 19.92 -68.06 16.33
CA LYS A 21 18.46 -67.98 16.14
C LYS A 21 17.79 -66.96 17.06
N GLU A 22 18.24 -66.87 18.31
CA GLU A 22 17.76 -65.87 19.26
C GLU A 22 18.15 -64.45 18.85
N THR A 23 19.39 -64.27 18.36
CA THR A 23 19.88 -63.00 17.83
C THR A 23 19.10 -62.58 16.58
N GLU A 24 18.86 -63.49 15.64
CA GLU A 24 18.07 -63.23 14.43
C GLU A 24 16.64 -62.81 14.78
N ARG A 25 16.02 -63.47 15.78
CA ARG A 25 14.71 -63.10 16.28
C ARG A 25 14.69 -61.70 16.88
N LEU A 26 15.64 -61.38 17.76
CA LEU A 26 15.77 -60.06 18.37
C LEU A 26 15.98 -58.96 17.32
N LEU A 27 16.85 -59.19 16.33
CA LEU A 27 17.09 -58.26 15.22
C LEU A 27 15.82 -58.04 14.40
N LYS A 28 15.04 -59.09 14.13
CA LYS A 28 13.78 -58.99 13.40
C LYS A 28 12.73 -58.19 14.18
N GLU A 29 12.62 -58.42 15.48
CA GLU A 29 11.72 -57.67 16.37
C GLU A 29 12.12 -56.19 16.45
N GLN A 30 13.42 -55.88 16.65
CA GLN A 30 13.94 -54.51 16.62
C GLN A 30 13.72 -53.81 15.28
N SER A 31 13.91 -54.51 14.16
CA SER A 31 13.66 -53.96 12.83
C SER A 31 12.20 -53.60 12.63
N MET A 32 11.26 -54.46 13.07
CA MET A 32 9.82 -54.16 12.99
C MET A 32 9.42 -52.98 13.88
N GLU A 33 9.97 -52.90 15.10
CA GLU A 33 9.71 -51.77 16.00
C GLU A 33 10.26 -50.46 15.42
N THR A 34 11.46 -50.50 14.83
CA THR A 34 12.08 -49.35 14.17
C THR A 34 11.24 -48.87 12.98
N ASP A 35 10.76 -49.79 12.14
CA ASP A 35 9.87 -49.48 11.02
C ASP A 35 8.55 -48.84 11.47
N GLN A 36 7.98 -49.31 12.58
CA GLN A 36 6.76 -48.73 13.16
C GLN A 36 7.02 -47.31 13.66
N ARG A 37 8.10 -47.10 14.42
CA ARG A 37 8.50 -45.77 14.92
C ARG A 37 8.78 -44.80 13.77
N PHE A 38 9.42 -45.25 12.69
CA PHE A 38 9.64 -44.44 11.49
C PHE A 38 8.33 -44.01 10.84
N LYS A 39 7.38 -44.94 10.64
CA LYS A 39 6.06 -44.63 10.07
C LYS A 39 5.27 -43.65 10.93
N GLU A 40 5.34 -43.80 12.25
CA GLU A 40 4.70 -42.88 13.19
C GLU A 40 5.33 -41.48 13.13
N THR A 41 6.67 -41.42 13.09
CA THR A 41 7.43 -40.15 12.95
C THR A 41 7.07 -39.44 11.65
N ASP A 42 7.06 -40.15 10.52
CA ASP A 42 6.68 -39.60 9.21
C ASP A 42 5.25 -39.06 9.22
N ARG A 43 4.33 -39.77 9.88
CA ARG A 43 2.94 -39.32 10.02
C ARG A 43 2.85 -38.04 10.85
N LEU A 44 3.53 -37.98 11.99
CA LEU A 44 3.57 -36.80 12.85
C LEU A 44 4.16 -35.59 12.12
N LEU A 45 5.27 -35.78 11.39
CA LEU A 45 5.90 -34.73 10.59
C LEU A 45 4.96 -34.22 9.49
N LYS A 46 4.23 -35.12 8.82
CA LYS A 46 3.25 -34.74 7.80
C LYS A 46 2.08 -33.96 8.38
N GLU A 47 1.56 -34.38 9.52
CA GLU A 47 0.48 -33.68 10.23
C GLU A 47 0.93 -32.29 10.70
N GLN A 48 2.12 -32.18 11.30
CA GLN A 48 2.72 -30.89 11.69
C GLN A 48 2.95 -29.97 10.49
N SER A 49 3.46 -30.50 9.38
CA SER A 49 3.66 -29.72 8.15
C SER A 49 2.33 -29.20 7.60
N MET A 50 1.29 -30.02 7.58
CA MET A 50 -0.05 -29.59 7.12
C MET A 50 -0.66 -28.54 8.05
N GLU A 51 -0.45 -28.67 9.36
CA GLU A 51 -0.92 -27.68 10.32
C GLU A 51 -0.15 -26.35 10.18
N ALA A 52 1.17 -26.42 10.02
CA ALA A 52 2.00 -25.25 9.75
C ALA A 52 1.56 -24.52 8.48
N ASP A 53 1.31 -25.25 7.39
CA ASP A 53 0.80 -24.69 6.14
C ASP A 53 -0.57 -24.01 6.31
N ARG A 54 -1.47 -24.62 7.11
CA ARG A 54 -2.78 -24.03 7.40
C ARG A 54 -2.65 -22.74 8.20
N ARG A 55 -1.83 -22.75 9.25
CA ARG A 55 -1.56 -21.57 10.08
C ARG A 55 -0.94 -20.45 9.25
N MET A 56 0.04 -20.77 8.40
CA MET A 56 0.68 -19.78 7.52
C MET A 56 -0.33 -19.14 6.56
N LYS A 57 -1.18 -19.95 5.91
CA LYS A 57 -2.25 -19.43 5.03
C LYS A 57 -3.26 -18.55 5.76
N GLU A 58 -3.58 -18.89 7.01
CA GLU A 58 -4.46 -18.06 7.84
C GLU A 58 -3.80 -16.73 8.21
N THR A 59 -2.53 -16.75 8.61
CA THR A 59 -1.74 -15.54 8.86
C THR A 59 -1.67 -14.65 7.62
N ASP A 60 -1.41 -15.21 6.44
CA ASP A 60 -1.37 -14.44 5.18
C ASP A 60 -2.71 -13.75 4.88
N ARG A 61 -3.83 -14.44 5.12
CA ARG A 61 -5.18 -13.86 4.97
C ARG A 61 -5.42 -12.73 5.96
N GLN A 62 -5.03 -12.91 7.22
CA GLN A 62 -5.15 -11.88 8.25
C GLN A 62 -4.30 -10.65 7.92
N LEU A 63 -3.05 -10.84 7.50
CA LEU A 63 -2.16 -9.77 7.07
C LEU A 63 -2.71 -9.01 5.85
N SER A 64 -3.25 -9.73 4.87
CA SER A 64 -3.89 -9.11 3.71
C SER A 64 -5.12 -8.30 4.11
N GLY A 65 -5.96 -8.83 5.00
CA GLY A 65 -7.14 -8.11 5.51
C GLY A 65 -6.75 -6.83 6.26
N LEU A 66 -5.73 -6.91 7.11
CA LEU A 66 -5.18 -5.76 7.81
C LEU A 66 -4.60 -4.71 6.84
N GLY A 67 -3.88 -5.15 5.81
CA GLY A 67 -3.35 -4.27 4.76
C GLY A 67 -4.44 -3.48 4.02
N GLN A 68 -5.57 -4.14 3.71
CA GLN A 68 -6.73 -3.46 3.12
C GLN A 68 -7.37 -2.45 4.07
N GLN A 69 -7.54 -2.79 5.34
CA GLN A 69 -8.09 -1.88 6.35
C GLN A 69 -7.20 -0.65 6.56
N ILE A 70 -5.89 -0.84 6.66
CA ILE A 70 -4.91 0.25 6.79
C ILE A 70 -4.92 1.12 5.53
N GLY A 71 -4.98 0.52 4.34
CA GLY A 71 -5.10 1.26 3.08
C GLY A 71 -6.36 2.13 3.04
N GLY A 72 -7.50 1.59 3.47
CA GLY A 72 -8.77 2.32 3.55
C GLY A 72 -8.75 3.50 4.53
N LEU A 73 -7.91 3.48 5.57
CA LEU A 73 -7.71 4.66 6.43
C LEU A 73 -7.06 5.82 5.68
N GLY A 74 -6.09 5.54 4.81
CA GLY A 74 -5.42 6.56 4.00
C GLY A 74 -6.39 7.34 3.11
N GLU A 75 -7.32 6.65 2.48
CA GLU A 75 -8.39 7.26 1.67
C GLU A 75 -9.31 8.15 2.52
N LYS A 76 -9.73 7.67 3.70
CA LYS A 76 -10.56 8.46 4.62
C LYS A 76 -9.88 9.72 5.11
N PHE A 77 -8.57 9.69 5.37
CA PHE A 77 -7.81 10.88 5.70
C PHE A 77 -7.73 11.88 4.54
N GLY A 78 -7.66 11.39 3.30
CA GLY A 78 -7.76 12.24 2.10
C GLY A 78 -9.09 12.98 2.05
N TYR A 79 -10.19 12.21 2.09
CA TYR A 79 -11.56 12.73 2.10
C TYR A 79 -11.79 13.76 3.21
N PHE A 80 -11.33 13.47 4.42
CA PHE A 80 -11.45 14.39 5.55
C PHE A 80 -10.66 15.69 5.32
N THR A 81 -9.47 15.58 4.75
CA THR A 81 -8.63 16.77 4.45
C THR A 81 -9.29 17.67 3.40
N GLU A 82 -9.86 17.10 2.34
CA GLU A 82 -10.64 17.85 1.35
C GLU A 82 -11.81 18.57 2.01
N GLY A 83 -12.57 17.86 2.87
CA GLY A 83 -13.71 18.43 3.59
C GLY A 83 -13.33 19.58 4.51
N LEU A 84 -12.14 19.55 5.11
CA LEU A 84 -11.60 20.66 5.90
C LEU A 84 -11.14 21.84 5.03
N ALA A 85 -10.55 21.57 3.87
CA ALA A 85 -10.03 22.60 2.97
C ALA A 85 -11.15 23.35 2.24
N LEU A 86 -12.26 22.67 1.93
CA LEU A 86 -13.29 23.16 1.04
C LEU A 86 -13.85 24.54 1.45
N PRO A 87 -14.32 24.80 2.69
CA PRO A 87 -14.89 26.10 3.05
C PRO A 87 -13.90 27.26 2.88
N SER A 88 -12.62 27.00 3.19
CA SER A 88 -11.56 27.99 3.02
C SER A 88 -11.23 28.21 1.54
N MET A 89 -11.23 27.15 0.72
CA MET A 89 -11.00 27.27 -0.72
C MET A 89 -12.15 28.00 -1.42
N GLU A 90 -13.41 27.71 -1.07
CA GLU A 90 -14.57 28.44 -1.60
C GLU A 90 -14.45 29.94 -1.33
N ARG A 91 -14.15 30.31 -0.08
CA ARG A 91 -13.93 31.69 0.32
C ARG A 91 -12.79 32.34 -0.47
N ILE A 92 -11.62 31.70 -0.52
CA ILE A 92 -10.44 32.23 -1.23
C ILE A 92 -10.72 32.41 -2.72
N LEU A 93 -11.32 31.41 -3.37
CA LEU A 93 -11.60 31.44 -4.81
C LEU A 93 -12.62 32.54 -5.15
N ALA A 94 -13.65 32.71 -4.33
CA ALA A 94 -14.65 33.77 -4.52
C ALA A 94 -14.07 35.17 -4.22
N GLU A 95 -13.54 35.39 -3.01
CA GLU A 95 -13.18 36.72 -2.52
C GLU A 95 -11.86 37.23 -3.11
N ARG A 96 -10.84 36.36 -3.21
CA ARG A 96 -9.49 36.77 -3.66
C ARG A 96 -9.30 36.63 -5.16
N PHE A 97 -9.91 35.61 -5.78
CA PHE A 97 -9.75 35.34 -7.21
C PHE A 97 -10.96 35.75 -8.05
N GLY A 98 -12.07 36.18 -7.44
CA GLY A 98 -13.26 36.60 -8.18
C GLY A 98 -13.92 35.48 -8.98
N MET A 99 -13.74 34.23 -8.58
CA MET A 99 -14.31 33.09 -9.29
C MET A 99 -15.83 33.05 -9.09
N THR A 100 -16.58 32.94 -10.19
CA THR A 100 -18.05 32.92 -10.18
C THR A 100 -18.63 31.52 -10.18
N PHE A 101 -17.86 30.53 -10.64
CA PHE A 101 -18.20 29.11 -10.55
C PHE A 101 -17.17 28.42 -9.67
N ILE A 102 -17.63 27.72 -8.63
CA ILE A 102 -16.80 26.91 -7.74
C ILE A 102 -17.47 25.53 -7.63
N LEU A 103 -16.74 24.50 -8.04
CA LEU A 103 -17.21 23.13 -8.21
C LEU A 103 -16.35 22.22 -7.34
N PRO A 104 -16.82 21.89 -6.12
CA PRO A 104 -16.18 20.88 -5.28
C PRO A 104 -16.30 19.50 -5.94
N ARG A 105 -15.25 18.69 -5.87
CA ARG A 105 -15.18 17.33 -6.46
C ARG A 105 -15.68 17.30 -7.91
N ALA A 106 -15.14 18.19 -8.72
CA ALA A 106 -15.53 18.31 -10.11
C ALA A 106 -15.16 17.02 -10.85
N GLN A 107 -16.19 16.30 -11.31
CA GLN A 107 -16.03 15.09 -12.11
C GLN A 107 -16.30 15.38 -13.57
N ILE A 108 -15.32 15.10 -14.42
CA ILE A 108 -15.41 15.29 -15.87
C ILE A 108 -15.37 13.92 -16.53
N ARG A 109 -16.40 13.59 -17.31
CA ARG A 109 -16.48 12.36 -18.11
C ARG A 109 -16.73 12.70 -19.57
N LYS A 110 -15.75 12.41 -20.43
CA LYS A 110 -15.83 12.70 -21.88
C LYS A 110 -15.03 11.69 -22.68
N ASN A 111 -15.56 11.20 -23.79
CA ASN A 111 -14.90 10.24 -24.69
C ASN A 111 -14.33 9.00 -23.97
N GLY A 112 -15.09 8.44 -23.02
CA GLY A 112 -14.67 7.28 -22.22
C GLY A 112 -13.56 7.56 -21.19
N LYS A 113 -13.06 8.80 -21.10
CA LYS A 113 -12.09 9.24 -20.09
C LYS A 113 -12.81 9.91 -18.93
N THR A 114 -12.34 9.67 -17.71
CA THR A 114 -12.81 10.32 -16.49
C THR A 114 -11.66 11.02 -15.77
N MET A 115 -11.94 12.17 -15.16
CA MET A 115 -11.02 12.80 -14.21
C MET A 115 -11.81 13.46 -13.09
N GLU A 116 -11.15 13.60 -11.94
CA GLU A 116 -11.65 14.30 -10.77
C GLU A 116 -10.67 15.42 -10.40
N ILE A 117 -11.22 16.53 -9.90
CA ILE A 117 -10.48 17.67 -9.39
C ILE A 117 -11.11 18.05 -8.05
N ASP A 118 -10.31 18.13 -6.99
CA ASP A 118 -10.81 18.34 -5.63
C ASP A 118 -11.64 19.62 -5.54
N VAL A 119 -11.16 20.72 -6.14
CA VAL A 119 -11.98 21.91 -6.42
C VAL A 119 -11.59 22.49 -7.78
N LEU A 120 -12.57 22.68 -8.65
CA LEU A 120 -12.42 23.41 -9.90
C LEU A 120 -13.17 24.74 -9.78
N ALA A 121 -12.54 25.84 -10.15
CA ALA A 121 -13.21 27.13 -10.21
C ALA A 121 -12.92 27.85 -11.52
N TYR A 122 -13.86 28.65 -11.99
CA TYR A 122 -13.65 29.48 -13.17
C TYR A 122 -14.57 30.71 -13.18
N ALA A 123 -14.17 31.69 -13.98
CA ALA A 123 -15.00 32.84 -14.39
C ALA A 123 -14.99 32.97 -15.92
N ASN A 124 -15.97 33.68 -16.49
CA ASN A 124 -16.18 33.82 -17.94
C ASN A 124 -16.14 35.28 -18.44
N ASP A 125 -16.26 36.27 -17.55
CA ASP A 125 -16.50 37.68 -17.91
C ASP A 125 -15.19 38.49 -17.80
N ASP A 126 -15.16 39.51 -16.94
CA ASP A 126 -13.97 40.35 -16.69
C ASP A 126 -12.73 39.54 -16.28
N ILE A 127 -12.97 38.35 -15.71
CA ILE A 127 -11.96 37.35 -15.36
C ILE A 127 -12.16 36.13 -16.26
N ASN A 128 -11.20 35.87 -17.14
CA ASN A 128 -11.21 34.72 -18.04
C ASN A 128 -10.18 33.66 -17.61
N LEU A 129 -10.44 33.01 -16.46
CA LEU A 129 -9.50 32.14 -15.76
C LEU A 129 -10.17 30.83 -15.28
N VAL A 130 -9.40 29.74 -15.29
CA VAL A 130 -9.68 28.48 -14.60
C VAL A 130 -8.65 28.25 -13.51
N ILE A 131 -9.09 27.84 -12.33
CA ILE A 131 -8.25 27.45 -11.21
C ILE A 131 -8.55 25.99 -10.86
N ALA A 132 -7.52 25.14 -10.91
CA ALA A 132 -7.58 23.78 -10.40
C ALA A 132 -6.89 23.72 -9.04
N VAL A 133 -7.61 23.23 -8.03
CA VAL A 133 -7.08 23.04 -6.67
C VAL A 133 -6.93 21.55 -6.41
N GLU A 134 -5.75 21.16 -5.93
CA GLU A 134 -5.46 19.81 -5.44
C GLU A 134 -5.14 19.88 -3.94
N VAL A 135 -5.80 19.04 -3.15
CA VAL A 135 -5.68 18.97 -1.70
C VAL A 135 -4.95 17.70 -1.29
N LYS A 136 -3.98 17.83 -0.38
CA LYS A 136 -3.26 16.68 0.21
C LYS A 136 -3.16 16.79 1.72
N SER A 137 -3.44 15.68 2.42
CA SER A 137 -3.15 15.56 3.87
C SER A 137 -1.66 15.74 4.15
N ARG A 138 -0.80 15.14 3.31
CA ARG A 138 0.64 15.36 3.30
C ARG A 138 1.12 15.67 1.88
N VAL A 139 1.66 16.87 1.68
CA VAL A 139 2.21 17.31 0.41
C VAL A 139 3.64 16.83 0.23
N LYS A 140 3.82 15.92 -0.73
CA LYS A 140 5.13 15.38 -1.13
C LYS A 140 5.52 15.86 -2.52
N MET A 141 6.77 15.63 -2.92
CA MET A 141 7.27 15.98 -4.27
C MET A 141 6.38 15.46 -5.41
N GLY A 142 5.77 14.28 -5.23
CA GLY A 142 4.87 13.68 -6.21
C GLY A 142 3.62 14.52 -6.50
N ALA A 143 3.13 15.30 -5.54
CA ALA A 143 1.92 16.11 -5.67
C ALA A 143 2.07 17.21 -6.74
N ILE A 144 3.27 17.80 -6.86
CA ILE A 144 3.59 18.78 -7.92
C ILE A 144 3.41 18.14 -9.31
N LYS A 145 3.92 16.91 -9.49
CA LYS A 145 3.78 16.17 -10.75
C LYS A 145 2.33 15.77 -11.01
N GLN A 146 1.56 15.45 -9.97
CA GLN A 146 0.14 15.09 -10.06
C GLN A 146 -0.69 16.30 -10.52
N LEU A 147 -0.58 17.44 -9.85
CA LEU A 147 -1.32 18.66 -10.23
C LEU A 147 -1.00 19.09 -11.66
N ARG A 148 0.28 19.02 -12.08
CA ARG A 148 0.66 19.28 -13.47
C ARG A 148 -0.06 18.36 -14.46
N LYS A 149 -0.09 17.06 -14.19
CA LYS A 149 -0.78 16.08 -15.04
C LYS A 149 -2.29 16.31 -15.07
N LEU A 150 -2.88 16.67 -13.93
CA LEU A 150 -4.29 17.00 -13.81
C LEU A 150 -4.64 18.19 -14.72
N ILE A 151 -3.86 19.28 -14.64
CA ILE A 151 -4.04 20.46 -15.48
C ILE A 151 -3.93 20.14 -16.97
N THR A 152 -2.89 19.39 -17.37
CA THR A 152 -2.74 18.95 -18.77
C THR A 152 -3.96 18.15 -19.24
N ARG A 153 -4.42 17.20 -18.43
CA ARG A 153 -5.57 16.36 -18.75
C ARG A 153 -6.88 17.16 -18.81
N PHE A 154 -7.05 18.16 -17.95
CA PHE A 154 -8.19 19.06 -18.00
C PHE A 154 -8.24 19.82 -19.33
N ARG A 155 -7.11 20.40 -19.77
CA ARG A 155 -7.03 21.09 -21.07
C ARG A 155 -7.39 20.18 -22.25
N GLU A 156 -7.06 18.90 -22.19
CA GLU A 156 -7.44 17.90 -23.20
C GLU A 156 -8.95 17.59 -23.19
N LEU A 157 -9.55 17.45 -22.01
CA LEU A 157 -10.94 17.02 -21.85
C LEU A 157 -11.95 18.16 -21.95
N SER A 158 -11.53 19.39 -21.62
CA SER A 158 -12.38 20.58 -21.59
C SER A 158 -11.91 21.65 -22.57
N PRO A 159 -11.95 21.40 -23.90
CA PRO A 159 -11.61 22.39 -24.91
C PRO A 159 -12.48 23.65 -24.85
N GLU A 160 -13.67 23.58 -24.26
CA GLU A 160 -14.53 24.73 -23.96
C GLU A 160 -13.87 25.78 -23.05
N HIS A 161 -12.77 25.43 -22.37
CA HIS A 161 -11.99 26.34 -21.54
C HIS A 161 -10.60 26.65 -22.13
N ARG A 162 -10.36 26.38 -23.41
CA ARG A 162 -9.03 26.57 -24.04
C ARG A 162 -8.57 28.03 -24.03
N ASP A 163 -9.48 28.97 -24.25
CA ASP A 163 -9.16 30.39 -24.35
C ASP A 163 -8.99 31.07 -22.99
N LYS A 164 -9.20 30.32 -21.89
CA LYS A 164 -9.01 30.79 -20.53
C LYS A 164 -7.56 30.64 -20.10
N GLY A 165 -7.09 31.55 -19.25
CA GLY A 165 -5.92 31.30 -18.42
C GLY A 165 -6.19 30.07 -17.53
N MET A 166 -5.15 29.34 -17.15
CA MET A 166 -5.29 28.24 -16.19
C MET A 166 -4.16 28.26 -15.19
N ILE A 167 -4.49 28.28 -13.90
CA ILE A 167 -3.51 28.20 -12.81
C ILE A 167 -3.84 27.03 -11.87
N GLY A 168 -2.83 26.59 -11.11
CA GLY A 168 -2.95 25.52 -10.14
C GLY A 168 -2.68 26.00 -8.72
N ILE A 169 -3.50 25.55 -7.77
CA ILE A 169 -3.27 25.70 -6.34
C ILE A 169 -3.00 24.32 -5.74
N LEU A 170 -1.84 24.16 -5.11
CA LEU A 170 -1.52 22.97 -4.32
C LEU A 170 -1.75 23.28 -2.85
N THR A 171 -2.70 22.58 -2.25
CA THR A 171 -3.19 22.81 -0.90
C THR A 171 -2.83 21.63 0.00
N GLY A 172 -2.40 21.87 1.23
CA GLY A 172 -2.26 20.74 2.16
C GLY A 172 -2.05 21.08 3.62
N VAL A 173 -2.29 20.07 4.46
CA VAL A 173 -2.20 20.18 5.93
C VAL A 173 -0.75 20.16 6.39
N HIS A 174 0.04 19.22 5.88
CA HIS A 174 1.46 19.10 6.21
C HIS A 174 2.32 19.06 4.95
N TRP A 175 3.38 19.87 4.92
CA TRP A 175 4.30 19.95 3.79
C TRP A 175 5.64 19.31 4.15
N GLU A 176 6.14 18.43 3.29
CA GLU A 176 7.53 18.00 3.39
C GLU A 176 8.48 19.18 3.09
N ARG A 177 9.69 19.11 3.67
CA ARG A 177 10.71 20.15 3.56
C ARG A 177 10.98 20.51 2.09
N GLU A 178 11.08 21.80 1.80
CA GLU A 178 11.33 22.37 0.45
C GLU A 178 10.23 22.11 -0.61
N VAL A 179 9.20 21.32 -0.33
CA VAL A 179 8.16 21.01 -1.34
C VAL A 179 7.35 22.25 -1.71
N ALA A 180 7.01 23.09 -0.73
CA ALA A 180 6.30 24.35 -0.98
C ALA A 180 7.11 25.29 -1.88
N GLU A 181 8.41 25.43 -1.62
CA GLU A 181 9.30 26.24 -2.44
C GLU A 181 9.40 25.69 -3.88
N LYS A 182 9.51 24.36 -4.04
CA LYS A 182 9.56 23.73 -5.35
C LYS A 182 8.24 23.84 -6.10
N ALA A 183 7.09 23.77 -5.42
CA ALA A 183 5.78 24.00 -6.01
C ALA A 183 5.66 25.45 -6.56
N ARG A 184 6.11 26.43 -5.77
CA ARG A 184 6.19 27.83 -6.20
C ARG A 184 7.14 28.03 -7.37
N LYS A 185 8.32 27.42 -7.36
CA LYS A 185 9.29 27.49 -8.48
C LYS A 185 8.74 26.97 -9.81
N VAL A 186 7.81 26.01 -9.79
CA VAL A 186 7.16 25.54 -11.02
C VAL A 186 5.93 26.37 -11.41
N GLY A 187 5.55 27.34 -10.57
CA GLY A 187 4.47 28.29 -10.82
C GLY A 187 3.12 27.92 -10.21
N PHE A 188 3.08 27.00 -9.24
CA PHE A 188 1.85 26.73 -8.48
C PHE A 188 1.73 27.67 -7.29
N LEU A 189 0.52 28.15 -7.07
CA LEU A 189 0.15 28.72 -5.78
C LEU A 189 0.13 27.61 -4.73
N THR A 190 0.53 27.95 -3.51
CA THR A 190 0.50 27.06 -2.35
C THR A 190 -0.50 27.57 -1.33
N ALA A 191 -1.25 26.65 -0.72
CA ALA A 191 -2.11 26.94 0.42
C ALA A 191 -1.90 25.92 1.55
N SER A 192 -2.03 26.37 2.80
CA SER A 192 -1.86 25.53 3.98
C SER A 192 -2.82 25.91 5.07
N ILE A 193 -3.10 24.97 5.98
CA ILE A 193 -3.87 25.25 7.18
C ILE A 193 -3.05 26.07 8.19
N GLN A 194 -3.63 27.14 8.70
CA GLN A 194 -3.14 28.00 9.77
C GLN A 194 -4.32 28.31 10.69
N ASP A 195 -4.18 28.10 12.00
CA ASP A 195 -5.24 28.35 13.00
C ASP A 195 -6.62 27.76 12.65
N GLY A 196 -6.64 26.59 12.01
CA GLY A 196 -7.85 25.86 11.64
C GLY A 196 -8.49 26.27 10.32
N ILE A 197 -7.95 27.27 9.62
CA ILE A 197 -8.41 27.73 8.30
C ILE A 197 -7.31 27.58 7.26
N PHE A 198 -7.65 27.31 6.00
CA PHE A 198 -6.64 27.30 4.94
C PHE A 198 -6.44 28.70 4.37
N GLU A 199 -5.17 29.05 4.15
CA GLU A 199 -4.75 30.32 3.59
C GLU A 199 -3.73 30.12 2.47
N ILE A 200 -3.68 31.07 1.53
CA ILE A 200 -2.62 31.11 0.52
C ILE A 200 -1.30 31.46 1.21
N THR A 201 -0.31 30.57 1.07
CA THR A 201 1.03 30.72 1.67
C THR A 201 2.08 31.15 0.66
N THR A 202 1.63 31.56 -0.51
CA THR A 202 2.50 32.09 -1.56
C THR A 202 2.77 33.57 -1.29
N PRO A 203 3.99 34.08 -1.55
CA PRO A 203 4.28 35.52 -1.42
C PRO A 203 3.30 36.39 -2.20
N GLU A 204 3.05 37.62 -1.74
CA GLU A 204 2.10 38.54 -2.38
C GLU A 204 2.52 38.97 -3.80
N ASP A 205 3.83 39.06 -4.04
CA ASP A 205 4.46 39.41 -5.32
C ASP A 205 4.59 38.23 -6.28
N PHE A 206 4.10 37.04 -5.89
CA PHE A 206 4.21 35.85 -6.72
C PHE A 206 3.24 35.85 -7.90
N GLU A 207 3.80 35.71 -9.09
CA GLU A 207 3.02 35.48 -10.30
C GLU A 207 2.85 33.98 -10.56
N ALA A 208 1.60 33.51 -10.52
CA ALA A 208 1.29 32.13 -10.86
C ALA A 208 1.53 31.87 -12.35
N ARG A 209 2.08 30.69 -12.66
CA ARG A 209 2.25 30.27 -14.06
C ARG A 209 0.89 29.96 -14.68
N GLY A 210 0.62 30.56 -15.83
CA GLY A 210 -0.40 30.08 -16.75
C GLY A 210 0.03 28.76 -17.41
N TRP A 211 -0.82 27.73 -17.33
CA TRP A 211 -0.58 26.38 -17.82
C TRP A 211 -1.36 26.02 -19.08
#